data_AF-A0A1E2VEG5-F1
#
_entry.id   AF-A0A1E2VEG5-F1
#
_cell.length_a   1.000
_cell.length_b   1.000
_cell.length_c   1.000
_cell.angle_alpha   90.00
_cell.angle_beta   90.00
_cell.angle_gamma   90.00
#
_symmetry.space_group_name_H-M   'P 1'
#
loop_
_entity.id
_entity.type
_entity.pdbx_description
1 polymer ?
#
loop_
_entity_poly.entity_id
_entity_poly.type
_entity_poly.pdbx_seq_one_letter_code
_entity_poly.pdbx_strand_id
1 'polypeptide(L)'
;MASVYTVFFCLENAVRDLITDRLAERQGIDWWETCVPSKIKGSVQKLKDQEEINRYHTQRASTTIGYTMFGNLAQIIINNWDDFSDLFPSQAWINARFTDLEMSRNIIMHTGVLPDIEIERIESICRDWIRQVG
;
A
#
# COMPACT_ATOMS: atom_id res chain seq x y z
N MET A 1 14.85 5.29 -13.81
CA MET A 1 13.50 5.85 -13.55
C MET A 1 12.40 4.82 -13.83
N ALA A 2 12.21 4.35 -15.06
CA ALA A 2 11.12 3.40 -15.39
C ALA A 2 11.14 2.11 -14.55
N SER A 3 12.33 1.55 -14.27
CA SER A 3 12.47 0.34 -13.43
C SER A 3 11.96 0.53 -12.01
N VAL A 4 12.28 1.65 -11.36
CA VAL A 4 11.88 1.92 -9.97
C VAL A 4 10.38 2.18 -9.86
N TYR A 5 9.78 2.82 -10.87
CA TYR A 5 8.32 2.95 -10.97
C TYR A 5 7.63 1.59 -11.03
N THR A 6 8.16 0.67 -11.84
CA THR A 6 7.62 -0.71 -11.92
C THR A 6 7.72 -1.41 -10.58
N VAL A 7 8.84 -1.28 -9.86
CA VAL A 7 9.01 -1.86 -8.53
C VAL A 7 7.93 -1.35 -7.56
N PHE A 8 7.69 -0.03 -7.51
CA PHE A 8 6.64 0.53 -6.65
C PHE A 8 5.24 0.05 -7.04
N PHE A 9 4.92 0.04 -8.34
CA PHE A 9 3.64 -0.46 -8.82
C PHE A 9 3.41 -1.92 -8.43
N CYS A 10 4.41 -2.79 -8.63
CA CYS A 10 4.34 -4.19 -8.27
C CYS A 10 4.22 -4.38 -6.76
N LEU A 11 5.04 -3.67 -5.96
CA LEU A 11 5.04 -3.80 -4.51
C LEU A 11 3.74 -3.28 -3.89
N GLU A 12 3.24 -2.12 -4.31
CA GLU A 12 1.95 -1.61 -3.81
C GLU A 12 0.82 -2.59 -4.09
N ASN A 13 0.75 -3.17 -5.30
CA ASN A 13 -0.29 -4.14 -5.63
C ASN A 13 -0.11 -5.45 -4.86
N ALA A 14 1.11 -5.96 -4.70
CA ALA A 14 1.37 -7.15 -3.90
C ALA A 14 0.91 -6.96 -2.43
N VAL A 15 1.12 -5.78 -1.85
CA VAL A 15 0.63 -5.45 -0.51
C VAL A 15 -0.90 -5.37 -0.48
N ARG A 16 -1.53 -4.76 -1.49
CA ARG A 16 -3.00 -4.67 -1.59
C ARG A 16 -3.64 -6.05 -1.71
N ASP A 17 -3.07 -6.92 -2.53
CA ASP A 17 -3.55 -8.28 -2.74
C ASP A 17 -3.44 -9.08 -1.44
N LEU A 18 -2.29 -9.03 -0.75
CA LEU A 18 -2.11 -9.67 0.56
C LEU A 18 -3.16 -9.22 1.58
N ILE A 19 -3.40 -7.91 1.70
CA ILE A 19 -4.39 -7.36 2.65
C ILE A 19 -5.80 -7.83 2.27
N THR A 20 -6.13 -7.79 0.98
CA THR A 20 -7.45 -8.18 0.46
C THR A 20 -7.72 -9.65 0.75
N ASP A 21 -6.78 -10.53 0.40
CA ASP A 21 -6.92 -11.97 0.62
C ASP A 21 -7.04 -12.29 2.10
N ARG A 22 -6.13 -11.73 2.91
CA ARG A 22 -6.07 -12.01 4.35
C ARG A 22 -7.32 -11.56 5.10
N LEU A 23 -7.81 -10.35 4.83
CA LEU A 23 -8.98 -9.81 5.50
C LEU A 23 -10.27 -10.43 4.96
N ALA A 24 -10.35 -10.73 3.66
CA ALA A 24 -11.50 -11.45 3.11
C ALA A 24 -11.62 -12.86 3.70
N GLU A 25 -10.50 -13.57 3.89
CA GLU A 25 -10.48 -14.91 4.49
C GLU A 25 -10.91 -14.88 5.96
N ARG A 26 -10.41 -13.94 6.75
CA ARG A 26 -10.57 -13.94 8.22
C ARG A 26 -11.79 -13.17 8.71
N GLN A 27 -12.16 -12.09 8.02
CA GLN A 27 -13.21 -11.14 8.44
C GLN A 27 -14.42 -11.17 7.50
N GLY A 28 -14.33 -11.87 6.36
CA GLY A 28 -15.41 -12.02 5.39
C GLY A 28 -15.46 -10.88 4.37
N ILE A 29 -16.49 -10.90 3.52
CA ILE A 29 -16.62 -10.02 2.34
C ILE A 29 -16.70 -8.53 2.72
N ASP A 30 -17.31 -8.21 3.87
CA ASP A 30 -17.51 -6.83 4.34
C ASP A 30 -16.29 -6.26 5.10
N TRP A 31 -15.12 -6.92 5.01
CA TRP A 31 -13.90 -6.50 5.71
C TRP A 31 -13.52 -5.03 5.45
N TRP A 32 -13.79 -4.52 4.23
CA TRP A 32 -13.52 -3.13 3.92
C TRP A 32 -14.30 -2.20 4.85
N GLU A 33 -15.55 -2.53 5.17
CA GLU A 33 -16.38 -1.68 6.02
C GLU A 33 -16.07 -1.84 7.52
N THR A 34 -15.70 -3.04 7.96
CA THR A 34 -15.50 -3.35 9.37
C THR A 34 -14.07 -3.12 9.86
N CYS A 35 -13.06 -3.44 9.04
CA CYS A 35 -11.65 -3.50 9.43
C CYS A 35 -10.86 -2.23 9.06
N VAL A 36 -11.29 -1.49 8.02
CA VAL A 36 -10.55 -0.32 7.53
C VAL A 36 -10.91 0.93 8.33
N PRO A 37 -9.92 1.67 8.88
CA PRO A 37 -10.16 2.91 9.62
C PRO A 37 -11.01 3.92 8.85
N SER A 38 -11.96 4.55 9.53
CA SER A 38 -12.91 5.52 8.96
C SER A 38 -12.23 6.68 8.23
N LYS A 39 -11.07 7.14 8.73
CA LYS A 39 -10.25 8.17 8.09
C LYS A 39 -9.78 7.76 6.69
N ILE A 40 -9.34 6.50 6.53
CA ILE A 40 -8.87 5.97 5.24
C ILE A 40 -10.05 5.83 4.29
N LYS A 41 -11.18 5.26 4.76
CA LYS A 41 -12.42 5.16 3.97
C LYS A 41 -12.88 6.52 3.46
N GLY A 42 -12.88 7.54 4.33
CA GLY A 42 -13.24 8.91 3.97
C GLY A 42 -12.32 9.53 2.92
N SER A 43 -11.00 9.31 3.01
CA SER A 43 -10.04 9.78 2.00
C SER A 43 -10.23 9.08 0.65
N VAL A 44 -10.47 7.77 0.67
CA VAL A 44 -10.76 6.98 -0.55
C VAL A 44 -12.05 7.46 -1.21
N GLN A 45 -13.12 7.64 -0.43
CA GLN A 45 -14.40 8.10 -0.95
C GLN A 45 -14.29 9.47 -1.62
N LYS A 46 -13.58 10.43 -1.00
CA LYS A 46 -13.32 11.75 -1.60
C LYS A 46 -12.63 11.67 -2.96
N LEU A 47 -11.66 10.77 -3.11
CA LEU A 47 -10.97 10.56 -4.39
C LEU A 47 -11.91 9.97 -5.45
N LYS A 48 -12.75 9.00 -5.06
CA LYS A 48 -13.75 8.40 -5.96
C LYS A 48 -14.78 9.43 -6.44
N ASP A 49 -15.34 10.22 -5.51
CA ASP A 49 -16.31 11.27 -5.83
C ASP A 49 -15.71 12.30 -6.79
N GLN A 50 -14.44 12.68 -6.56
CA GLN A 50 -13.73 13.60 -7.44
C GLN A 50 -13.52 13.01 -8.83
N GLU A 51 -13.18 11.72 -8.95
CA GLU A 51 -13.00 11.06 -10.25
C GLU A 51 -14.32 10.86 -11.02
N GLU A 52 -15.43 10.61 -10.32
CA GLU A 52 -16.75 10.47 -10.93
C GLU A 52 -17.22 11.76 -11.60
N ILE A 53 -16.91 12.91 -10.98
CA ILE A 53 -17.15 14.23 -11.55
C ILE A 53 -16.24 14.47 -12.77
N ASN A 54 -14.98 14.03 -12.70
CA ASN A 54 -13.96 14.29 -13.71
C ASN A 54 -13.86 13.16 -14.76
N ARG A 55 -14.93 12.93 -15.52
CA ARG A 55 -15.06 11.83 -16.51
C ARG A 55 -14.06 11.83 -17.67
N TYR A 56 -13.27 12.88 -17.84
CA TYR A 56 -12.19 12.94 -18.84
C TYR A 56 -10.92 12.20 -18.39
N HIS A 57 -10.87 11.77 -17.13
CA HIS A 57 -9.80 10.92 -16.60
C HIS A 57 -10.26 9.47 -16.44
N THR A 58 -9.33 8.54 -16.67
CA THR A 58 -9.50 7.14 -16.28
C THR A 58 -9.52 7.03 -14.76
N GLN A 59 -10.39 6.15 -14.25
CA GLN A 59 -10.39 5.80 -12.83
C GLN A 59 -9.07 5.12 -12.47
N ARG A 60 -8.48 5.51 -11.34
CA ARG A 60 -7.14 4.99 -10.97
C ARG A 60 -7.14 3.51 -10.62
N ALA A 61 -8.26 2.99 -10.13
CA ALA A 61 -8.42 1.61 -9.71
C ALA A 61 -9.89 1.19 -9.78
N SER A 62 -10.13 -0.10 -10.03
CA SER A 62 -11.45 -0.71 -9.98
C SER A 62 -11.90 -1.08 -8.56
N THR A 63 -10.95 -1.32 -7.65
CA THR A 63 -11.21 -1.72 -6.26
C THR A 63 -10.98 -0.57 -5.29
N THR A 64 -11.67 -0.58 -4.14
CA THR A 64 -11.55 0.46 -3.10
C THR A 64 -10.14 0.52 -2.53
N ILE A 65 -9.51 -0.63 -2.27
CA ILE A 65 -8.13 -0.68 -1.78
C ILE A 65 -7.13 -0.12 -2.80
N GLY A 66 -7.43 -0.12 -4.10
CA GLY A 66 -6.58 0.50 -5.13
C GLY A 66 -6.41 2.02 -4.99
N TYR A 67 -7.24 2.68 -4.19
CA TYR A 67 -7.10 4.11 -3.86
C TYR A 67 -6.16 4.39 -2.68
N THR A 68 -5.62 3.34 -2.05
CA THR A 68 -4.73 3.46 -0.89
C THR A 68 -3.26 3.57 -1.32
N MET A 69 -2.43 4.18 -0.47
CA MET A 69 -0.97 4.29 -0.64
C MET A 69 -0.27 3.58 0.52
N PHE A 70 1.06 3.43 0.49
CA PHE A 70 1.82 2.75 1.54
C PHE A 70 1.43 3.20 2.96
N GLY A 71 1.33 4.50 3.24
CA GLY A 71 0.91 4.97 4.56
C GLY A 71 -0.46 4.41 5.00
N ASN A 72 -1.44 4.36 4.08
CA ASN A 72 -2.75 3.78 4.35
C ASN A 72 -2.67 2.26 4.56
N LEU A 73 -1.89 1.56 3.72
CA LEU A 73 -1.72 0.10 3.79
C LEU A 73 -1.07 -0.34 5.12
N ALA A 74 -0.05 0.39 5.59
CA ALA A 74 0.57 0.15 6.89
C ALA A 74 -0.45 0.30 8.03
N GLN A 75 -1.26 1.37 7.99
CA GLN A 75 -2.29 1.61 8.99
C GLN A 75 -3.38 0.54 8.98
N ILE A 76 -3.77 0.03 7.82
CA ILE A 76 -4.72 -1.09 7.73
C ILE A 76 -4.15 -2.34 8.39
N ILE A 77 -2.88 -2.70 8.10
CA ILE A 77 -2.22 -3.87 8.71
C ILE A 77 -2.13 -3.71 10.23
N ILE A 78 -1.70 -2.54 10.71
CA ILE A 78 -1.47 -2.28 12.12
C ILE A 78 -2.77 -2.23 12.92
N ASN A 79 -3.83 -1.65 12.36
CA ASN A 79 -5.14 -1.59 13.01
C ASN A 79 -5.79 -2.98 13.15
N ASN A 80 -5.40 -3.92 12.29
CA ASN A 80 -5.90 -5.30 12.28
C ASN A 80 -4.78 -6.28 12.67
N TRP A 81 -3.90 -5.90 13.59
CA TRP A 81 -2.66 -6.63 13.87
C TRP A 81 -2.87 -8.12 14.19
N ASP A 82 -3.95 -8.48 14.89
CA ASP A 82 -4.24 -9.88 15.23
C ASP A 82 -4.42 -10.77 13.98
N ASP A 83 -4.82 -10.19 12.85
CA ASP A 83 -4.96 -10.89 11.57
C ASP A 83 -3.65 -11.05 10.78
N PHE A 84 -2.64 -10.25 11.13
CA PHE A 84 -1.35 -10.18 10.42
C PHE A 84 -0.14 -10.54 11.29
N SER A 85 -0.33 -10.75 12.59
CA SER A 85 0.75 -10.97 13.57
C SER A 85 1.54 -12.25 13.34
N ASP A 86 0.99 -13.22 12.61
CA ASP A 86 1.66 -14.44 12.18
C ASP A 86 2.50 -14.26 10.91
N LEU A 87 2.22 -13.22 10.13
CA LEU A 87 2.92 -12.92 8.88
C LEU A 87 4.10 -11.96 9.06
N PHE A 88 4.07 -11.09 10.08
CA PHE A 88 5.08 -10.03 10.23
C PHE A 88 5.78 -10.08 11.59
N PRO A 89 7.09 -9.75 11.65
CA PRO A 89 7.83 -9.78 12.91
C PRO A 89 7.32 -8.79 13.97
N SER A 90 6.90 -7.58 13.55
CA SER A 90 6.33 -6.56 14.43
C SER A 90 5.64 -5.44 13.65
N GLN A 91 4.77 -4.67 14.31
CA GLN A 91 4.18 -3.45 13.73
C GLN A 91 5.25 -2.42 13.34
N ALA A 92 6.34 -2.32 14.12
CA ALA A 92 7.46 -1.42 13.84
C ALA A 92 8.18 -1.79 12.53
N TRP A 93 8.29 -3.09 12.23
CA TRP A 93 8.90 -3.59 11.00
C TRP A 93 8.14 -3.12 9.75
N ILE A 94 6.81 -3.11 9.80
CA ILE A 94 5.91 -2.62 8.74
C ILE A 94 6.04 -1.11 8.61
N ASN A 95 5.88 -0.39 9.72
CA ASN A 95 5.94 1.08 9.73
C ASN A 95 7.24 1.60 9.11
N ALA A 96 8.40 1.06 9.53
CA ALA A 96 9.69 1.50 9.03
C ALA A 96 9.79 1.36 7.50
N ARG A 97 9.43 0.18 6.97
CA ARG A 97 9.52 -0.10 5.52
C ARG A 97 8.55 0.74 4.70
N PHE A 98 7.31 0.86 5.16
CA PHE A 98 6.29 1.56 4.38
C PHE A 98 6.53 3.08 4.41
N THR A 99 7.08 3.60 5.51
CA THR A 99 7.53 4.99 5.60
C THR A 99 8.66 5.28 4.62
N ASP A 100 9.68 4.42 4.57
CA ASP A 100 10.80 4.55 3.62
C ASP A 100 10.33 4.50 2.16
N LEU A 101 9.47 3.52 1.84
CA LEU A 101 8.89 3.37 0.50
C LEU A 101 8.05 4.59 0.10
N GLU A 102 7.24 5.13 1.02
CA GLU A 102 6.40 6.29 0.73
C GLU A 102 7.24 7.55 0.47
N MET A 103 8.29 7.79 1.26
CA MET A 103 9.21 8.90 1.03
C MET A 103 9.86 8.83 -0.34
N SER A 104 10.44 7.67 -0.69
CA SER A 104 11.08 7.48 -1.99
C SER A 104 10.07 7.56 -3.15
N ARG A 105 8.88 6.97 -3.01
CA ARG A 105 7.81 7.02 -4.02
C ARG A 105 7.41 8.46 -4.32
N ASN A 106 7.28 9.31 -3.29
CA ASN A 106 6.91 10.71 -3.46
C ASN A 106 7.98 11.49 -4.26
N ILE A 107 9.25 11.26 -4.00
CA ILE A 107 10.36 11.92 -4.73
C ILE A 107 10.27 11.62 -6.24
N ILE A 108 10.15 10.34 -6.60
CA ILE A 108 10.14 9.94 -8.02
C ILE A 108 8.92 10.53 -8.74
N MET A 109 7.75 10.55 -8.09
CA MET A 109 6.49 11.03 -8.67
C MET A 109 6.46 12.53 -8.95
N HIS A 110 7.35 13.31 -8.32
CA HIS A 110 7.31 14.77 -8.40
C HIS A 110 8.43 15.43 -9.22
N THR A 111 9.44 14.66 -9.68
CA THR A 111 10.57 15.02 -10.61
C THR A 111 11.94 14.55 -10.10
N GLY A 112 12.02 13.94 -8.92
CA GLY A 112 13.29 13.56 -8.32
C GLY A 112 13.89 12.28 -8.91
N VAL A 113 15.22 12.22 -8.85
CA VAL A 113 16.02 11.01 -9.12
C VAL A 113 16.55 10.52 -7.78
N LEU A 114 16.31 9.24 -7.47
CA LEU A 114 16.88 8.64 -6.26
C LEU A 114 18.35 8.33 -6.50
N PRO A 115 19.24 8.60 -5.54
CA PRO A 115 20.62 8.11 -5.58
C PRO A 115 20.65 6.58 -5.45
N ASP A 116 21.73 5.95 -5.94
CA ASP A 116 21.85 4.49 -5.99
C ASP A 116 21.65 3.82 -4.62
N ILE A 117 22.13 4.42 -3.54
CA ILE A 117 21.96 3.92 -2.17
C ILE A 117 20.49 3.82 -1.74
N GLU A 118 19.61 4.70 -2.23
CA GLU A 118 18.18 4.64 -1.94
C GLU A 118 17.49 3.59 -2.80
N ILE A 119 17.93 3.42 -4.05
CA ILE A 119 17.43 2.35 -4.94
C ILE A 119 17.79 0.99 -4.34
N GLU A 120 19.03 0.78 -3.90
CA GLU A 120 19.49 -0.45 -3.24
C GLU A 120 18.68 -0.74 -1.97
N ARG A 121 18.31 0.30 -1.20
CA ARG A 121 17.43 0.16 -0.03
C ARG A 121 16.05 -0.33 -0.41
N ILE A 122 15.42 0.26 -1.44
CA ILE A 122 14.11 -0.18 -1.95
C ILE A 122 14.18 -1.65 -2.39
N GLU A 123 15.23 -2.04 -3.12
CA GLU A 123 15.42 -3.43 -3.52
C GLU A 123 15.59 -4.36 -2.32
N SER A 124 16.32 -3.94 -1.28
CA SER A 124 16.44 -4.69 -0.03
C SER A 124 15.08 -4.88 0.64
N ILE A 125 14.26 -3.82 0.73
CA ILE A 125 12.91 -3.89 1.30
C ILE A 125 12.03 -4.84 0.49
N CYS A 126 12.12 -4.82 -0.85
CA CYS A 126 11.39 -5.73 -1.72
C CYS A 126 11.80 -7.19 -1.48
N ARG A 127 13.11 -7.46 -1.38
CA ARG A 127 13.64 -8.80 -1.09
C ARG A 127 13.19 -9.31 0.28
N ASP A 128 13.20 -8.45 1.29
CA ASP A 128 12.71 -8.78 2.62
C ASP A 128 11.21 -9.08 2.60
N TRP A 129 10.42 -8.27 1.90
CA TRP A 129 8.97 -8.48 1.74
C TRP A 129 8.68 -9.84 1.11
N ILE A 130 9.31 -10.14 -0.04
CA ILE A 130 9.14 -11.43 -0.74
C ILE A 130 9.52 -12.60 0.16
N ARG A 131 10.60 -12.50 0.93
CA ARG A 131 10.98 -13.58 1.87
C ARG A 131 10.03 -13.74 3.04
N GLN A 132 9.35 -12.67 3.45
CA GLN A 132 8.48 -12.66 4.62
C GLN A 132 7.07 -13.18 4.31
N VAL A 133 6.52 -12.82 3.16
CA VAL A 133 5.11 -13.11 2.79
C VAL A 133 4.91 -13.70 1.40
N GLY A 134 5.99 -13.93 0.63
CA GLY A 134 5.96 -14.52 -0.71
C GLY A 134 6.31 -15.99 -0.76
#